data_AF-B4MRS8-F1
#
_entry.id   AF-B4MRS8-F1
#
_cell.length_a   1.000
_cell.length_b   1.000
_cell.length_c   1.000
_cell.angle_alpha   90.00
_cell.angle_beta   90.00
_cell.angle_gamma   90.00
#
_symmetry.space_group_name_H-M   'P 1'
#
loop_
_entity.id
_entity.type
_entity.pdbx_description
1 polymer ?
#
loop_
_entity_poly.entity_id
_entity_poly.type
_entity_poly.pdbx_seq_one_letter_code
_entity_poly.pdbx_strand_id
1 'polypeptide(L)'
;MADPSFFYTPELISNKNRDVPIPLPDVKRIEYVDEFMSNPDNYSGDIKALTDRLVEKVNECEHSVNLLRNEILQKCAALSQLKKDLLELQCQLRLPDAKERFVDKDEKVVVKFLDEETSYEYDMDTALNNFSVKMSLLYAEIIVTQNDIDVVEHFKNIAMANCTNVIDWFESNQRSEEVNQSTSC
;
A
#
# COMPACT_ATOMS: atom_id res chain seq x y z
N MET A 1 20.49 -30.33 2.54
CA MET A 1 20.90 -29.11 3.28
C MET A 1 20.14 -27.96 2.62
N ALA A 2 19.14 -27.42 3.32
CA ALA A 2 18.37 -26.28 2.84
C ALA A 2 19.13 -25.01 3.23
N ASP A 3 19.30 -24.11 2.27
CA ASP A 3 19.92 -22.80 2.45
C ASP A 3 19.04 -21.93 3.38
N PRO A 4 19.51 -21.48 4.55
CA PRO A 4 18.66 -20.78 5.53
C PRO A 4 18.50 -19.28 5.24
N SER A 5 18.94 -18.77 4.09
CA SER A 5 19.00 -17.32 3.84
C SER A 5 17.93 -16.72 2.93
N PHE A 6 16.81 -17.41 2.66
CA PHE A 6 15.61 -16.71 2.18
C PHE A 6 14.82 -16.18 3.39
N PHE A 7 15.37 -15.16 4.06
CA PHE A 7 14.53 -14.25 4.82
C PHE A 7 13.64 -13.54 3.80
N TYR A 8 12.45 -14.08 3.56
CA TYR A 8 11.41 -13.41 2.80
C TYR A 8 11.01 -12.18 3.61
N THR A 9 11.68 -11.04 3.38
CA THR A 9 11.16 -9.75 3.79
C THR A 9 9.93 -9.53 2.91
N PRO A 10 8.72 -9.49 3.48
CA PRO A 10 7.53 -9.22 2.69
C PRO A 10 7.74 -7.87 2.01
N GLU A 11 7.74 -7.86 0.68
CA GLU A 11 7.85 -6.65 -0.11
C GLU A 11 6.47 -6.36 -0.72
N LEU A 12 6.09 -5.09 -0.73
CA LEU A 12 4.87 -4.66 -1.40
C LEU A 12 4.98 -4.97 -2.90
N ILE A 13 3.95 -5.58 -3.48
CA ILE A 13 3.96 -6.01 -4.87
C ILE A 13 4.09 -4.79 -5.79
N SER A 14 3.45 -3.68 -5.42
CA SER A 14 3.54 -2.41 -6.15
C SER A 14 4.94 -1.82 -6.18
N ASN A 15 5.82 -2.13 -5.21
CA ASN A 15 7.19 -1.58 -5.19
C ASN A 15 8.04 -2.03 -6.38
N LYS A 16 7.73 -3.18 -7.00
CA LYS A 16 8.47 -3.71 -8.16
C LYS A 16 8.47 -2.76 -9.37
N ASN A 17 7.48 -1.88 -9.45
CA ASN A 17 7.28 -0.96 -10.56
C ASN A 17 7.42 0.51 -10.12
N ARG A 18 7.98 0.79 -8.94
CA ARG A 18 8.17 2.16 -8.41
C ARG A 18 9.62 2.61 -8.52
N ASP A 19 9.80 3.88 -8.82
CA ASP A 19 11.11 4.55 -8.67
C ASP A 19 11.48 4.75 -7.19
N VAL A 20 10.48 5.04 -6.35
CA VAL A 20 10.65 5.23 -4.90
C VAL A 20 9.75 4.22 -4.16
N PRO A 21 10.34 3.21 -3.51
CA PRO A 21 9.57 2.20 -2.78
C PRO A 21 8.78 2.74 -1.59
N ILE A 22 7.57 2.20 -1.45
CA ILE A 22 6.84 1.91 -0.20
C ILE A 22 7.67 1.43 0.99
N PRO A 23 8.12 2.21 1.99
CA PRO A 23 8.77 1.59 3.15
C PRO A 23 7.79 0.67 3.87
N LEU A 24 8.20 -0.56 4.15
CA LEU A 24 7.45 -1.49 4.98
C LEU A 24 8.14 -1.61 6.35
N PRO A 25 7.45 -1.29 7.46
CA PRO A 25 8.06 -1.44 8.77
C PRO A 25 8.28 -2.92 9.12
N ASP A 26 9.44 -3.23 9.72
CA ASP A 26 9.73 -4.57 10.23
C ASP A 26 8.91 -4.82 11.50
N VAL A 27 7.72 -5.40 11.31
CA VAL A 27 6.80 -5.76 12.38
C VAL A 27 6.72 -7.27 12.49
N LYS A 28 7.16 -7.79 13.64
CA LYS A 28 7.05 -9.21 13.99
C LYS A 28 6.17 -9.36 15.22
N ARG A 29 5.37 -10.42 15.23
CA ARG A 29 4.53 -10.74 16.39
C ARG A 29 5.41 -11.13 17.57
N ILE A 30 5.09 -10.61 18.74
CA ILE A 30 5.62 -11.12 20.01
C ILE A 30 4.84 -12.39 20.34
N GLU A 31 5.48 -13.56 20.18
CA GLU A 31 4.85 -14.85 20.48
C GLU A 31 4.77 -15.13 21.99
N TYR A 32 5.85 -14.81 22.71
CA TYR A 32 5.98 -15.04 24.15
C TYR A 32 6.39 -13.74 24.84
N VAL A 33 5.42 -13.07 25.47
CA VAL A 33 5.65 -11.76 26.10
C VAL A 33 6.62 -11.84 27.27
N ASP A 34 6.60 -12.91 28.07
CA ASP A 34 7.54 -13.10 29.18
C ASP A 34 8.99 -13.14 28.72
N GLU A 35 9.27 -13.91 27.66
CA GLU A 35 10.61 -14.01 27.06
C GLU A 35 11.03 -12.69 26.42
N PHE A 36 10.09 -12.04 25.73
CA PHE A 36 10.33 -10.74 25.11
C PHE A 36 10.71 -9.69 26.15
N MET A 37 9.95 -9.60 27.25
CA MET A 37 10.16 -8.65 28.35
C MET A 37 11.39 -8.99 29.20
N SER A 38 11.81 -10.25 29.25
CA SER A 38 13.03 -10.67 29.97
C SER A 38 14.33 -10.34 29.22
N ASN A 39 14.23 -10.00 27.93
CA ASN A 39 15.41 -9.66 27.12
C ASN A 39 15.77 -8.17 27.27
N PRO A 40 16.98 -7.82 27.77
CA PRO A 40 17.40 -6.43 27.96
C PRO A 40 17.52 -5.63 26.65
N ASP A 41 17.68 -6.28 25.50
CA ASP A 41 17.70 -5.61 24.18
C ASP A 41 16.31 -5.12 23.77
N ASN A 42 15.26 -5.78 24.29
CA ASN A 42 13.86 -5.43 24.04
C ASN A 42 13.33 -4.48 25.12
N TYR A 43 13.60 -4.78 26.40
CA TYR A 43 13.07 -4.06 27.55
C TYR A 43 14.17 -3.73 28.56
N SER A 44 14.48 -2.44 28.70
CA SER A 44 15.50 -1.93 29.63
C SER A 44 14.94 -1.53 31.00
N GLY A 45 13.73 -1.99 31.37
CA GLY A 45 13.03 -1.54 32.57
C GLY A 45 12.18 -0.27 32.39
N ASP A 46 12.16 0.33 31.19
CA ASP A 46 11.35 1.50 30.85
C ASP A 46 10.21 1.11 29.91
N ILE A 47 9.01 0.92 30.48
CA ILE A 47 7.81 0.53 29.73
C ILE A 47 7.37 1.62 28.76
N LYS A 48 7.64 2.89 29.08
CA LYS A 48 7.26 4.02 28.23
C LYS A 48 8.12 4.02 26.98
N ALA A 49 9.45 3.89 27.12
CA ALA A 49 10.35 3.80 25.98
C ALA A 49 10.03 2.62 25.04
N LEU A 50 9.66 1.46 25.62
CA LEU A 50 9.22 0.31 24.83
C LEU A 50 7.89 0.58 24.12
N THR A 51 6.91 1.13 24.82
CA THR A 51 5.60 1.46 24.24
C THR A 51 5.73 2.50 23.12
N ASP A 52 6.55 3.54 23.31
CA ASP A 52 6.80 4.57 22.30
C ASP A 52 7.39 3.94 21.02
N ARG A 53 8.36 3.02 21.13
CA ARG A 53 8.92 2.26 19.99
C ARG A 53 7.88 1.41 19.26
N LEU A 54 6.99 0.74 20.00
CA LEU A 54 5.95 -0.10 19.39
C LEU A 54 4.85 0.76 18.72
N VAL A 55 4.50 1.90 19.32
CA VAL A 55 3.57 2.89 18.74
C VAL A 55 4.17 3.51 17.48
N GLU A 56 5.48 3.78 17.44
CA GLU A 56 6.17 4.23 16.24
C GLU A 56 5.96 3.25 15.07
N LYS A 57 6.02 1.93 15.32
CA LYS A 57 5.70 0.91 14.30
C LYS A 57 4.26 0.95 13.81
N VAL A 58 3.30 1.24 14.68
CA VAL A 58 1.90 1.46 14.27
C VAL A 58 1.79 2.67 13.35
N ASN A 59 2.46 3.77 13.71
CA ASN A 59 2.46 5.01 12.93
C ASN A 59 3.14 4.84 11.56
N GLU A 60 4.26 4.10 11.50
CA GLU A 60 4.93 3.74 10.24
C GLU A 60 4.00 2.93 9.31
N CYS A 61 3.25 1.96 9.86
CA CYS A 61 2.26 1.21 9.09
C CYS A 61 1.15 2.13 8.58
N GLU A 62 0.62 3.00 9.45
CA GLU A 62 -0.45 3.93 9.08
C GLU A 62 -0.01 4.94 8.01
N HIS A 63 1.21 5.44 8.10
CA HIS A 63 1.79 6.28 7.06
C HIS A 63 1.82 5.56 5.71
N SER A 64 2.27 4.31 5.70
CA SER A 64 2.35 3.48 4.49
C SER A 64 0.98 3.19 3.88
N VAL A 65 -0.03 2.88 4.71
CA VAL A 65 -1.43 2.75 4.27
C VAL A 65 -1.95 4.03 3.63
N ASN A 66 -1.64 5.19 4.22
CA ASN A 66 -2.10 6.48 3.68
C ASN A 66 -1.46 6.79 2.32
N LEU A 67 -0.17 6.48 2.14
CA LEU A 67 0.49 6.61 0.83
C LEU A 67 -0.17 5.72 -0.23
N LEU A 68 -0.42 4.45 0.09
CA LEU A 68 -1.08 3.50 -0.82
C LEU A 68 -2.53 3.93 -1.17
N ARG A 69 -3.29 4.44 -0.19
CA ARG A 69 -4.64 4.96 -0.42
C ARG A 69 -4.65 6.19 -1.33
N ASN A 70 -3.72 7.11 -1.12
CA ASN A 70 -3.58 8.30 -1.96
C ASN A 70 -3.27 7.91 -3.42
N GLU A 71 -2.47 6.87 -3.62
CA GLU A 71 -2.15 6.36 -4.94
C GLU A 71 -3.35 5.67 -5.62
N ILE A 72 -4.14 4.90 -4.87
CA ILE A 72 -5.41 4.37 -5.40
C ILE A 72 -6.32 5.52 -5.85
N LEU A 73 -6.42 6.61 -5.08
CA LEU A 73 -7.21 7.78 -5.47
C LEU A 73 -6.70 8.40 -6.77
N GLN A 74 -5.39 8.55 -6.93
CA GLN A 74 -4.78 9.07 -8.16
C GLN A 74 -5.06 8.16 -9.36
N LYS A 75 -4.88 6.84 -9.21
CA LYS A 75 -5.16 5.86 -10.27
C LYS A 75 -6.64 5.81 -10.64
N CYS A 76 -7.55 5.89 -9.67
CA CYS A 76 -8.98 6.00 -9.91
C CYS A 76 -9.36 7.28 -10.65
N ALA A 77 -8.70 8.41 -10.35
CA ALA A 77 -8.88 9.65 -11.09
C ALA A 77 -8.40 9.52 -12.55
N ALA A 78 -7.20 8.96 -12.76
CA ALA A 78 -6.67 8.69 -14.11
C ALA A 78 -7.60 7.77 -14.91
N LEU A 79 -8.07 6.68 -14.30
CA LEU A 79 -9.03 5.75 -14.90
C LEU A 79 -10.36 6.41 -15.26
N SER A 80 -10.86 7.30 -14.40
CA SER A 80 -12.09 8.05 -14.66
C SER A 80 -11.92 9.01 -15.83
N GLN A 81 -10.76 9.65 -15.97
CA GLN A 81 -10.46 10.51 -17.11
C GLN A 81 -10.33 9.69 -18.39
N LEU A 82 -9.59 8.58 -18.34
CA LEU A 82 -9.42 7.65 -19.46
C LEU A 82 -10.76 7.16 -20.01
N LYS A 83 -11.71 6.86 -19.13
CA LYS A 83 -13.07 6.46 -19.53
C LYS A 83 -13.81 7.59 -20.24
N LYS A 84 -13.67 8.85 -19.81
CA LYS A 84 -14.28 9.99 -20.48
C LYS A 84 -13.68 10.18 -21.88
N ASP A 85 -12.36 10.13 -21.98
CA ASP A 85 -11.63 10.30 -23.24
C ASP A 85 -12.02 9.21 -24.24
N LEU A 86 -12.13 7.95 -23.78
CA LEU A 86 -12.58 6.83 -24.61
C LEU A 86 -14.03 7.02 -25.08
N LEU A 87 -14.93 7.48 -24.20
CA LEU A 87 -16.33 7.75 -24.57
C LEU A 87 -16.44 8.90 -25.55
N GLU A 88 -15.63 9.94 -25.40
CA GLU A 88 -15.56 11.05 -26.35
C GLU A 88 -15.08 10.57 -27.71
N LEU A 89 -14.03 9.76 -27.75
CA LEU A 89 -13.53 9.16 -28.99
C LEU A 89 -14.58 8.28 -29.68
N GLN A 90 -15.31 7.47 -28.91
CA GLN A 90 -16.44 6.71 -29.41
C GLN A 90 -17.59 7.58 -29.94
N CYS A 91 -17.83 8.75 -29.33
CA CYS A 91 -18.80 9.71 -29.85
C CYS A 91 -18.34 10.32 -31.18
N GLN A 92 -17.06 10.66 -31.32
CA GLN A 92 -16.48 11.16 -32.58
C GLN A 92 -16.66 10.13 -33.71
N LEU A 93 -16.51 8.84 -33.42
CA LEU A 93 -16.73 7.75 -34.37
C LEU A 93 -18.18 7.60 -34.85
N ARG A 94 -19.14 8.13 -34.10
CA ARG A 94 -20.57 8.10 -34.46
C ARG A 94 -21.00 9.30 -35.29
N LEU A 95 -20.12 10.28 -35.47
CA LEU A 95 -20.44 11.45 -36.29
C LEU A 95 -20.52 11.06 -37.78
N PRO A 96 -21.41 11.69 -38.58
CA PRO A 96 -21.60 11.33 -39.98
C PRO A 96 -20.34 11.51 -40.85
N ASP A 97 -19.43 12.39 -40.45
CA ASP A 97 -18.18 12.72 -41.11
C ASP A 97 -16.99 11.85 -40.65
N ALA A 98 -17.19 10.92 -39.71
CA ALA A 98 -16.12 10.12 -39.12
C ALA A 98 -15.32 9.33 -40.15
N LYS A 99 -15.98 8.75 -41.17
CA LYS A 99 -15.30 8.04 -42.26
C LYS A 99 -14.38 8.98 -43.04
N GLU A 100 -14.88 10.15 -43.41
CA GLU A 100 -14.09 11.13 -44.16
C GLU A 100 -12.88 11.58 -43.34
N ARG A 101 -13.07 11.86 -42.04
CA ARG A 101 -12.02 12.33 -41.14
C ARG A 101 -10.95 11.28 -40.87
N PHE A 102 -11.34 10.12 -40.37
CA PHE A 102 -10.39 9.14 -39.85
C PHE A 102 -9.92 8.13 -40.90
N VAL A 103 -10.68 7.86 -41.96
CA VAL A 103 -10.32 6.89 -43.00
C VAL A 103 -9.81 7.59 -44.26
N ASP A 104 -10.56 8.56 -44.78
CA ASP A 104 -10.21 9.18 -46.07
C ASP A 104 -9.14 10.27 -45.92
N LYS A 105 -9.13 11.00 -44.79
CA LYS A 105 -8.18 12.08 -44.48
C LYS A 105 -7.08 11.69 -43.47
N ASP A 106 -7.13 10.48 -42.93
CA ASP A 106 -6.16 9.94 -41.94
C ASP A 106 -5.91 10.90 -40.76
N GLU A 107 -6.96 11.56 -40.26
CA GLU A 107 -6.89 12.42 -39.08
C GLU A 107 -6.39 11.63 -37.86
N LYS A 108 -5.32 12.11 -37.22
CA LYS A 108 -4.72 11.46 -36.05
C LYS A 108 -5.42 11.88 -34.76
N VAL A 109 -5.50 10.92 -33.84
CA VAL A 109 -6.00 11.11 -32.48
C VAL A 109 -4.81 11.41 -31.58
N VAL A 110 -4.83 12.57 -30.94
CA VAL A 110 -3.85 12.93 -29.90
C VAL A 110 -4.27 12.25 -28.60
N VAL A 111 -3.44 11.31 -28.13
CA VAL A 111 -3.63 10.62 -26.87
C VAL A 111 -2.61 11.14 -25.85
N LYS A 112 -3.11 11.59 -24.70
CA LYS A 112 -2.30 11.96 -23.55
C LYS A 112 -2.91 11.38 -22.29
N PHE A 113 -2.22 10.42 -21.67
CA PHE A 113 -2.66 9.88 -20.39
C PHE A 113 -2.24 10.80 -19.24
N LEU A 114 -3.05 10.87 -18.18
CA LEU A 114 -2.85 11.79 -17.06
C LEU A 114 -1.52 11.55 -16.32
N ASP A 115 -1.09 10.29 -16.30
CA ASP A 115 0.11 9.80 -15.64
C ASP A 115 1.34 9.80 -16.57
N GLU A 116 1.22 10.33 -17.78
CA GLU A 116 2.30 10.43 -18.76
C GLU A 116 2.60 11.88 -19.12
N GLU A 117 3.90 12.21 -19.21
CA GLU A 117 4.32 13.58 -19.58
C GLU A 117 4.11 13.87 -21.07
N THR A 118 4.15 12.82 -21.90
CA THR A 118 4.22 12.93 -23.36
C THR A 118 2.86 12.63 -23.98
N SER A 119 2.47 13.44 -24.97
CA SER A 119 1.33 13.15 -25.84
C SER A 119 1.80 12.45 -27.11
N TYR A 120 1.02 11.50 -27.61
CA TYR A 120 1.31 10.75 -28.82
C TYR A 120 0.16 10.87 -29.81
N GLU A 121 0.48 10.81 -31.10
CA GLU A 121 -0.50 10.80 -32.18
C GLU A 121 -0.63 9.38 -32.72
N TYR A 122 -1.87 8.88 -32.77
CA TYR A 122 -2.19 7.55 -33.27
C TYR A 122 -3.28 7.62 -34.34
N ASP A 123 -3.31 6.64 -35.24
CA ASP A 123 -4.55 6.36 -35.95
C ASP A 123 -5.64 5.93 -34.96
N MET A 124 -6.88 5.99 -35.41
CA MET A 124 -8.06 5.75 -34.57
C MET A 124 -8.06 4.35 -33.91
N ASP A 125 -7.72 3.30 -34.66
CA ASP A 125 -7.76 1.93 -34.15
C ASP A 125 -6.66 1.71 -33.11
N THR A 126 -5.46 2.22 -33.39
CA THR A 126 -4.33 2.19 -32.45
C THR A 126 -4.64 3.00 -31.18
N ALA A 127 -5.27 4.17 -31.31
CA ALA A 127 -5.68 4.98 -30.16
C ALA A 127 -6.65 4.21 -29.25
N LEU A 128 -7.71 3.62 -29.82
CA LEU A 128 -8.68 2.81 -29.08
C LEU A 128 -8.03 1.62 -28.36
N ASN A 129 -7.12 0.92 -29.04
CA ASN A 129 -6.38 -0.18 -28.44
C ASN A 129 -5.52 0.28 -27.27
N ASN A 130 -4.80 1.39 -27.43
CA ASN A 130 -3.97 1.97 -26.36
C ASN A 130 -4.81 2.40 -25.15
N PHE A 131 -5.98 3.04 -25.37
CA PHE A 131 -6.93 3.33 -24.30
C PHE A 131 -7.36 2.06 -23.54
N SER A 132 -7.69 0.98 -24.27
CA SER A 132 -8.09 -0.29 -23.64
C SER A 132 -6.96 -0.92 -22.83
N VAL A 133 -5.74 -0.95 -23.37
CA VAL A 133 -4.57 -1.50 -22.68
C VAL A 133 -4.27 -0.69 -21.42
N LYS A 134 -4.23 0.64 -21.53
CA LYS A 134 -4.00 1.53 -20.38
C LYS A 134 -5.06 1.34 -19.29
N MET A 135 -6.32 1.14 -19.69
CA MET A 135 -7.41 0.88 -18.76
C MET A 135 -7.19 -0.41 -17.97
N SER A 136 -6.83 -1.50 -18.67
CA SER A 136 -6.52 -2.79 -18.03
C SER A 136 -5.33 -2.72 -17.08
N LEU A 137 -4.28 -1.98 -17.46
CA LEU A 137 -3.09 -1.77 -16.61
C LEU A 137 -3.46 -1.02 -15.32
N LEU A 138 -4.15 0.12 -15.43
CA LEU A 138 -4.60 0.88 -14.26
C LEU A 138 -5.49 0.06 -13.33
N TYR A 139 -6.40 -0.75 -13.88
CA TYR A 139 -7.21 -1.67 -13.07
C TYR A 139 -6.36 -2.69 -12.32
N ALA A 140 -5.40 -3.33 -12.99
CA ALA A 140 -4.51 -4.30 -12.36
C ALA A 140 -3.68 -3.65 -11.25
N GLU A 141 -3.15 -2.44 -11.50
CA GLU A 141 -2.37 -1.69 -10.51
C GLU A 141 -3.19 -1.28 -9.29
N ILE A 142 -4.45 -0.88 -9.47
CA ILE A 142 -5.36 -0.58 -8.34
C ILE A 142 -5.55 -1.82 -7.48
N ILE A 143 -5.80 -2.99 -8.09
CA ILE A 143 -6.00 -4.25 -7.37
C ILE A 143 -4.73 -4.64 -6.60
N VAL A 144 -3.56 -4.54 -7.24
CA VAL A 144 -2.27 -4.81 -6.60
C VAL A 144 -2.05 -3.88 -5.41
N THR A 145 -2.31 -2.57 -5.58
CA THR A 145 -2.14 -1.58 -4.51
C THR A 145 -3.13 -1.82 -3.36
N GLN A 146 -4.34 -2.30 -3.65
CA GLN A 146 -5.32 -2.69 -2.63
C GLN A 146 -4.84 -3.90 -1.82
N ASN A 147 -4.28 -4.92 -2.47
CA ASN A 147 -3.69 -6.06 -1.75
C ASN A 147 -2.52 -5.63 -0.87
N ASP A 148 -1.70 -4.68 -1.33
CA ASP A 148 -0.61 -4.11 -0.52
C ASP A 148 -1.15 -3.39 0.72
N ILE A 149 -2.29 -2.68 0.63
CA ILE A 149 -2.96 -2.10 1.81
C ILE A 149 -3.32 -3.19 2.81
N ASP A 150 -3.93 -4.28 2.37
CA ASP A 150 -4.33 -5.38 3.26
C ASP A 150 -3.11 -5.99 4.00
N VAL A 151 -1.97 -6.10 3.32
CA VAL A 151 -0.70 -6.56 3.91
C VAL A 151 -0.20 -5.57 4.97
N VAL A 152 -0.18 -4.27 4.68
CA VAL A 152 0.26 -3.26 5.66
C VAL A 152 -0.71 -3.17 6.85
N GLU A 153 -2.02 -3.29 6.62
CA GLU A 153 -3.02 -3.33 7.67
C GLU A 153 -2.83 -4.56 8.58
N HIS A 154 -2.42 -5.71 8.02
CA HIS A 154 -2.03 -6.87 8.82
C HIS A 154 -0.85 -6.56 9.75
N PHE A 155 0.21 -5.91 9.26
CA PHE A 155 1.34 -5.49 10.11
C PHE A 155 0.92 -4.46 11.15
N LYS A 156 0.06 -3.49 10.80
CA LYS A 156 -0.50 -2.54 11.75
C LYS A 156 -1.19 -3.26 12.91
N ASN A 157 -2.01 -4.25 12.60
CA ASN A 157 -2.73 -5.03 13.60
C ASN A 157 -1.79 -5.85 14.50
N ILE A 158 -0.70 -6.40 13.95
CA ILE A 158 0.34 -7.07 14.75
C ILE A 158 1.02 -6.06 15.69
N ALA A 159 1.41 -4.89 15.19
CA ALA A 159 2.06 -3.86 16.01
C ALA A 159 1.14 -3.39 17.14
N MET A 160 -0.15 -3.17 16.85
CA MET A 160 -1.14 -2.83 17.88
C MET A 160 -1.29 -3.93 18.93
N ALA A 161 -1.37 -5.20 18.50
CA ALA A 161 -1.45 -6.33 19.42
C ALA A 161 -0.20 -6.44 20.31
N ASN A 162 0.98 -6.20 19.75
CA ASN A 162 2.22 -6.16 20.53
C ASN A 162 2.20 -5.05 21.59
N CYS A 163 1.73 -3.84 21.25
CA CYS A 163 1.55 -2.76 22.23
C CYS A 163 0.64 -3.20 23.38
N THR A 164 -0.54 -3.73 23.06
CA THR A 164 -1.52 -4.18 24.06
C THR A 164 -0.94 -5.26 24.95
N ASN A 165 -0.32 -6.29 24.37
CA ASN A 165 0.25 -7.40 25.15
C ASN A 165 1.33 -6.95 26.14
N VAL A 166 2.20 -6.03 25.73
CA VAL A 166 3.29 -5.51 26.58
C VAL A 166 2.74 -4.65 27.72
N ILE A 167 1.75 -3.80 27.44
CA ILE A 167 1.08 -2.98 28.46
C ILE A 167 0.34 -3.88 29.46
N ASP A 168 -0.47 -4.82 28.98
CA ASP A 168 -1.25 -5.72 29.83
C ASP A 168 -0.35 -6.57 30.74
N TRP A 169 0.77 -7.05 30.21
CA TRP A 169 1.77 -7.79 30.98
C TRP A 169 2.37 -6.92 32.09
N PHE A 170 2.78 -5.70 31.77
CA PHE A 170 3.38 -4.77 32.74
C PHE A 170 2.41 -4.44 33.87
N GLU A 171 1.16 -4.10 33.55
CA GLU A 171 0.12 -3.81 34.54
C GLU A 171 -0.23 -5.02 35.42
N SER A 172 -0.18 -6.24 34.86
CA SER A 172 -0.44 -7.47 35.61
C SER A 172 0.69 -7.80 36.59
N ASN A 173 1.94 -7.54 36.21
CA ASN A 173 3.08 -7.75 37.09
C ASN A 173 3.20 -6.68 38.18
N GLN A 174 2.94 -5.40 37.88
CA GLN A 174 2.91 -4.36 38.93
C GLN A 174 1.85 -4.66 39.99
N ARG A 175 0.64 -5.07 39.59
CA ARG A 175 -0.41 -5.47 40.53
C ARG A 175 -0.02 -6.68 41.37
N SER A 176 0.70 -7.64 40.79
CA SER A 176 1.16 -8.83 41.51
C SER A 176 2.25 -8.52 42.53
N GLU A 177 3.13 -7.55 42.24
CA GLU A 177 4.16 -7.07 43.17
C GLU A 177 3.56 -6.29 44.35
N GLU A 178 2.56 -5.44 44.11
CA GLU A 178 1.86 -4.68 45.16
C GLU A 178 1.10 -5.58 46.16
N VAL A 179 0.49 -6.66 45.67
CA VAL A 179 -0.23 -7.65 46.52
C VAL A 179 0.74 -8.44 47.41
N ASN A 180 1.91 -8.80 46.88
CA ASN A 180 2.93 -9.55 47.63
C ASN A 180 3.63 -8.68 48.70
N GLN A 181 3.77 -7.37 48.46
CA GLN A 181 4.27 -6.43 49.48
C GLN A 181 3.23 -6.17 50.58
N SER A 182 1.95 -6.18 50.24
CA SER A 182 0.84 -5.95 51.20
C SER A 182 0.57 -7.16 52.13
N THR A 183 1.04 -8.35 51.78
CA THR A 183 0.87 -9.59 52.55
C THR A 183 2.12 -10.00 53.36
N SER A 184 3.23 -9.26 53.23
CA SER A 184 4.48 -9.45 54.01
C SER A 184 4.64 -8.50 55.19
N CYS A 185 3.60 -7.73 55.55
CA CYS A 185 3.55 -6.89 56.77
C CYS A 185 2.78 -7.57 57.89
#